data_AF-A0A2B3TVT0-F1
#
_entry.id   AF-A0A2B3TVT0-F1
#
_cell.length_a   1.000
_cell.length_b   1.000
_cell.length_c   1.000
_cell.angle_alpha   90.00
_cell.angle_beta   90.00
_cell.angle_gamma   90.00
#
_symmetry.space_group_name_H-M   'P 1'
#
loop_
_entity.id
_entity.type
_entity.pdbx_description
1 polymer ?
#
loop_
_entity_poly.entity_id
_entity_poly.type
_entity_poly.pdbx_seq_one_letter_code
_entity_poly.pdbx_strand_id
1 'polypeptide(L)'
;MEHFIDIFKNSKYLNKFTKDLFNEDMYMFFYKINKYLSSENLEVNLYLSGSLARQEPSIYVEGHRMGLYSDIDFILVSDSEKPEKINNFKEWLLKTRPDINSTIQLVYKENFNNIQGCFVTDLMQTIDYPIFKSFKIDDFTFKKTNKEHLLENIIHQISGYLLYPPVSNNTSSFFRGNKAYHHYKLILECLRAQLIDEELIGSGYHQVYKNRFTPYISELMSPKETEFFIKRREIFTFEGIEEFPVFEFLRKSLLIHLDLSPLNNNFNEIFKKLEKRIQSHNTDELDLYKTSCIIFSLIFSCSMEEEKDSLFGLFSTLFINIDKVIWDFPDLNKFNDFYFLQNSYNYYLEHVLVIFRKFHSIYLKKMTERNLGYLQMN
;
A
#
# COMPACT_ATOMS: atom_id res chain seq x y z
N MET A 1 -4.18 11.64 29.03
CA MET A 1 -4.45 11.56 27.58
C MET A 1 -5.91 11.94 27.44
N GLU A 2 -6.22 13.17 27.05
CA GLU A 2 -7.58 13.74 27.17
C GLU A 2 -8.53 13.28 26.05
N HIS A 3 -8.00 12.70 24.97
CA HIS A 3 -8.79 12.16 23.88
C HIS A 3 -8.22 10.82 23.41
N PHE A 4 -9.07 9.79 23.42
CA PHE A 4 -8.77 8.49 22.81
C PHE A 4 -9.50 8.39 21.46
N ILE A 5 -8.78 7.90 20.44
CA ILE A 5 -9.33 7.68 19.11
C ILE A 5 -10.01 6.31 19.10
N ASP A 6 -11.31 6.26 18.82
CA ASP A 6 -12.00 5.00 18.46
C ASP A 6 -11.41 4.49 17.13
N ILE A 7 -10.55 3.49 17.22
CA ILE A 7 -9.84 2.96 16.05
C ILE A 7 -10.76 2.12 15.17
N PHE A 8 -12.00 1.81 15.56
CA PHE A 8 -12.94 1.04 14.74
C PHE A 8 -14.21 1.84 14.38
N LYS A 9 -14.17 3.17 14.53
CA LYS A 9 -15.31 4.04 14.25
C LYS A 9 -15.89 3.83 12.85
N ASN A 10 -15.03 3.59 11.87
CA ASN A 10 -15.40 3.39 10.47
C ASN A 10 -15.60 1.92 10.09
N SER A 11 -15.34 0.98 11.00
CA SER A 11 -15.54 -0.45 10.72
C SER A 11 -17.04 -0.81 10.69
N LYS A 12 -17.46 -1.56 9.68
CA LYS A 12 -18.88 -1.86 9.43
C LYS A 12 -19.35 -3.17 10.04
N TYR A 13 -18.51 -4.20 10.02
CA TYR A 13 -18.90 -5.59 10.30
C TYR A 13 -18.49 -6.08 11.69
N LEU A 14 -17.66 -5.33 12.39
CA LEU A 14 -17.29 -5.63 13.77
C LEU A 14 -18.43 -5.27 14.73
N ASN A 15 -18.77 -6.21 15.62
CA ASN A 15 -19.75 -5.95 16.68
C ASN A 15 -19.16 -5.03 17.76
N LYS A 16 -20.03 -4.41 18.56
CA LYS A 16 -19.63 -3.44 19.58
C LYS A 16 -18.65 -4.02 20.61
N PHE A 17 -18.91 -5.23 21.11
CA PHE A 17 -18.05 -5.87 22.11
C PHE A 17 -16.61 -6.03 21.61
N THR A 18 -16.44 -6.51 20.37
CA THR A 18 -15.13 -6.65 19.74
C THR A 18 -14.44 -5.30 19.57
N LYS A 19 -15.16 -4.26 19.14
CA LYS A 19 -14.60 -2.90 19.02
C LYS A 19 -14.12 -2.37 20.36
N ASP A 20 -14.96 -2.47 21.39
CA ASP A 20 -14.67 -1.97 22.75
C ASP A 20 -13.42 -2.67 23.32
N LEU A 21 -13.32 -4.00 23.16
CA LEU A 21 -12.16 -4.79 23.61
C LEU A 21 -10.84 -4.31 23.02
N PHE A 22 -10.76 -4.16 21.69
CA PHE A 22 -9.52 -3.73 21.04
C PHE A 22 -9.23 -2.25 21.23
N ASN A 23 -10.27 -1.42 21.34
CA ASN A 23 -10.10 -0.01 21.68
C ASN A 23 -9.45 0.14 23.07
N GLU A 24 -9.91 -0.63 24.07
CA GLU A 24 -9.30 -0.63 25.40
C GLU A 24 -7.84 -1.10 25.37
N ASP A 25 -7.54 -2.19 24.65
CA ASP A 25 -6.16 -2.68 24.50
C ASP A 25 -5.25 -1.63 23.84
N MET A 26 -5.69 -1.00 22.75
CA MET A 26 -4.92 0.05 22.07
C MET A 26 -4.77 1.32 22.90
N TYR A 27 -5.79 1.72 23.65
CA TYR A 27 -5.69 2.83 24.60
C TYR A 27 -4.56 2.59 25.59
N MET A 28 -4.53 1.39 26.20
CA MET A 28 -3.50 1.03 27.17
C MET A 28 -2.11 0.97 26.53
N PHE A 29 -2.01 0.50 25.28
CA PHE A 29 -0.74 0.49 24.56
C PHE A 29 -0.24 1.92 24.26
N PHE A 30 -1.09 2.79 23.71
CA PHE A 30 -0.75 4.18 23.43
C PHE A 30 -0.41 4.96 24.70
N TYR A 31 -1.08 4.65 25.82
CA TYR A 31 -0.72 5.22 27.12
C TYR A 31 0.70 4.84 27.55
N LYS A 32 1.11 3.57 27.36
CA LYS A 32 2.49 3.13 27.63
C LYS A 32 3.49 3.85 26.72
N ILE A 33 3.18 4.00 25.43
CA ILE A 33 4.02 4.76 24.48
C ILE A 33 4.22 6.19 24.98
N ASN A 34 3.13 6.87 25.32
CA ASN A 34 3.15 8.24 25.82
C ASN A 34 4.04 8.36 27.07
N LYS A 35 3.92 7.43 28.03
CA LYS A 35 4.76 7.40 29.23
C LYS A 35 6.24 7.19 28.91
N TYR A 36 6.56 6.26 28.01
CA TYR A 36 7.94 6.00 27.59
C TYR A 36 8.57 7.23 26.92
N LEU A 37 7.89 7.82 25.92
CA LEU A 37 8.40 9.00 25.23
C LEU A 37 8.56 10.21 26.17
N SER A 38 7.66 10.34 27.15
CA SER A 38 7.77 11.35 28.21
C SER A 38 9.00 11.13 29.09
N SER A 39 9.27 9.89 29.52
CA SER A 39 10.42 9.59 30.40
C SER A 39 11.76 9.73 29.69
N GLU A 40 11.81 9.45 28.39
CA GLU A 40 13.02 9.62 27.56
C GLU A 40 13.30 11.08 27.19
N ASN A 41 12.38 12.00 27.55
CA ASN A 41 12.39 13.42 27.20
C ASN A 41 12.67 13.63 25.71
N LEU A 42 11.90 12.93 24.87
CA LEU A 42 12.03 13.00 23.42
C LEU A 42 11.27 14.20 22.87
N GLU A 43 11.98 15.03 22.12
CA GLU A 43 11.41 16.16 21.36
C GLU A 43 10.81 15.64 20.05
N VAL A 44 9.71 14.91 20.18
CA VAL A 44 8.97 14.28 19.08
C VAL A 44 7.46 14.43 19.26
N ASN A 45 6.76 14.46 18.13
CA ASN A 45 5.32 14.20 18.10
C ASN A 45 5.07 12.85 17.43
N LEU A 46 4.15 12.05 17.95
CA LEU A 46 3.82 10.73 17.42
C LEU A 46 2.35 10.69 17.01
N TYR A 47 2.11 10.35 15.75
CA TYR A 47 0.79 10.24 15.14
C TYR A 47 0.54 8.83 14.60
N LEU A 48 -0.72 8.53 14.33
CA LEU A 48 -1.13 7.34 13.62
C LEU A 48 -1.29 7.64 12.12
N SER A 49 -1.00 6.63 11.31
CA SER A 49 -1.33 6.59 9.89
C SER A 49 -1.96 5.23 9.54
N GLY A 50 -2.17 4.99 8.25
CA GLY A 50 -2.68 3.74 7.74
C GLY A 50 -4.05 3.38 8.31
N SER A 51 -4.30 2.07 8.44
CA SER A 51 -5.66 1.59 8.75
C SER A 51 -6.21 1.98 10.12
N LEU A 52 -5.34 2.18 11.12
CA LEU A 52 -5.78 2.66 12.45
C LEU A 52 -6.18 4.13 12.40
N ALA A 53 -5.42 4.96 11.67
CA ALA A 53 -5.78 6.36 11.47
C ALA A 53 -7.08 6.51 10.68
N ARG A 54 -7.32 5.61 9.72
CA ARG A 54 -8.59 5.49 9.00
C ARG A 54 -9.76 4.97 9.85
N GLN A 55 -9.49 4.54 11.08
CA GLN A 55 -10.47 3.96 12.01
C GLN A 55 -11.15 2.69 11.48
N GLU A 56 -10.40 1.93 10.69
CA GLU A 56 -10.81 0.67 10.08
C GLU A 56 -9.65 -0.32 10.08
N PRO A 57 -9.05 -0.72 11.20
CA PRO A 57 -8.10 -1.82 11.21
C PRO A 57 -8.81 -3.16 11.01
N SER A 58 -8.02 -4.15 10.63
CA SER A 58 -8.46 -5.53 10.47
C SER A 58 -8.16 -6.31 11.74
N ILE A 59 -9.04 -7.25 12.07
CA ILE A 59 -8.76 -8.30 13.07
C ILE A 59 -8.61 -9.64 12.36
N TYR A 60 -7.96 -10.60 13.01
CA TYR A 60 -8.05 -12.00 12.62
C TYR A 60 -8.93 -12.77 13.61
N VAL A 61 -9.60 -13.81 13.10
CA VAL A 61 -10.37 -14.75 13.92
C VAL A 61 -9.97 -16.18 13.56
N GLU A 62 -9.52 -16.94 14.56
CA GLU A 62 -9.13 -18.34 14.42
C GLU A 62 -9.68 -19.16 15.58
N GLY A 63 -10.78 -19.88 15.35
CA GLY A 63 -11.51 -20.57 16.41
C GLY A 63 -12.00 -19.61 17.50
N HIS A 64 -11.46 -19.75 18.71
CA HIS A 64 -11.74 -18.85 19.84
C HIS A 64 -10.71 -17.74 20.03
N ARG A 65 -9.68 -17.67 19.17
CA ARG A 65 -8.65 -16.64 19.22
C ARG A 65 -9.00 -15.49 18.30
N MET A 66 -8.75 -14.28 18.78
CA MET A 66 -8.95 -13.05 18.05
C MET A 66 -7.79 -12.11 18.36
N GLY A 67 -7.29 -11.39 17.36
CA GLY A 67 -6.23 -10.41 17.55
C GLY A 67 -6.26 -9.34 16.46
N LEU A 68 -5.52 -8.25 16.70
CA LEU A 68 -5.32 -7.23 15.68
C LEU A 68 -4.49 -7.82 14.54
N TYR A 69 -4.98 -7.71 13.31
CA TYR A 69 -4.27 -8.20 12.12
C TYR A 69 -3.64 -7.06 11.31
N SER A 70 -4.19 -5.86 11.43
CA SER A 70 -3.55 -4.66 10.89
C SER A 70 -2.26 -4.33 11.62
N ASP A 71 -1.24 -3.96 10.85
CA ASP A 71 -0.07 -3.26 11.35
C ASP A 71 -0.45 -1.88 11.94
N ILE A 72 0.37 -1.38 12.86
CA ILE A 72 0.28 0.00 13.35
C ILE A 72 1.31 0.86 12.62
N ASP A 73 0.82 1.78 11.79
CA ASP A 73 1.67 2.72 11.09
C ASP A 73 1.81 4.00 11.89
N PHE A 74 3.02 4.30 12.36
CA PHE A 74 3.33 5.51 13.10
C PHE A 74 4.01 6.55 12.22
N ILE A 75 3.72 7.83 12.47
CA ILE A 75 4.49 8.95 11.95
C ILE A 75 5.11 9.66 13.15
N LEU A 76 6.44 9.60 13.21
CA LEU A 76 7.23 10.25 14.24
C LEU A 76 7.81 11.54 13.67
N VAL A 77 7.32 12.68 14.15
CA VAL A 77 7.84 14.00 13.76
C VAL A 77 8.89 14.41 14.77
N SER A 78 10.12 14.66 14.32
CA SER A 78 11.24 15.04 15.20
C SER A 78 11.73 16.46 14.92
N ASP A 79 12.06 17.21 15.98
CA ASP A 79 12.70 18.54 15.88
C ASP A 79 14.24 18.45 15.77
N SER A 80 14.80 17.25 15.91
CA SER A 80 16.25 17.03 15.80
C SER A 80 16.60 15.64 15.28
N GLU A 81 17.79 15.51 14.69
CA GLU A 81 18.33 14.21 14.29
C GLU A 81 18.87 13.47 15.52
N LYS A 82 18.05 12.61 16.15
CA LYS A 82 18.45 11.77 17.29
C LYS A 82 18.27 10.28 16.96
N PRO A 83 19.01 9.72 15.97
CA PRO A 83 18.76 8.38 15.43
C PRO A 83 18.88 7.28 16.50
N GLU A 84 19.81 7.40 17.45
CA GLU A 84 19.98 6.42 18.53
C GLU A 84 18.74 6.30 19.42
N LYS A 85 18.15 7.44 19.84
CA LYS A 85 16.97 7.39 20.70
C LYS A 85 15.73 6.88 19.95
N ILE A 86 15.62 7.18 18.66
CA ILE A 86 14.56 6.64 17.80
C ILE A 86 14.70 5.12 17.67
N ASN A 87 15.93 4.62 17.51
CA ASN A 87 16.21 3.19 17.49
C ASN A 87 15.89 2.53 18.84
N ASN A 88 16.22 3.16 19.97
CA ASN A 88 15.83 2.66 21.29
C ASN A 88 14.30 2.57 21.45
N PHE A 89 13.56 3.58 20.96
CA PHE A 89 12.10 3.56 20.94
C PHE A 89 11.55 2.41 20.07
N LYS A 90 12.14 2.18 18.87
CA LYS A 90 11.80 1.02 18.02
C LYS A 90 11.97 -0.29 18.78
N GLU A 91 13.13 -0.49 19.40
CA GLU A 91 13.39 -1.72 20.16
C GLU A 91 12.42 -1.88 21.32
N TRP A 92 12.10 -0.79 22.01
CA TRP A 92 11.15 -0.80 23.11
C TRP A 92 9.74 -1.17 22.64
N LEU A 93 9.28 -0.67 21.49
CA LEU A 93 7.99 -1.05 20.90
C LEU A 93 7.94 -2.56 20.62
N LEU A 94 8.97 -3.10 19.95
CA LEU A 94 9.08 -4.52 19.62
C LEU A 94 9.10 -5.41 20.88
N LYS A 95 9.79 -4.98 21.94
CA LYS A 95 9.83 -5.69 23.23
C LYS A 95 8.49 -5.61 23.97
N THR A 96 7.76 -4.50 23.84
CA THR A 96 6.52 -4.23 24.59
C THR A 96 5.29 -4.89 23.97
N ARG A 97 5.20 -4.93 22.64
CA ARG A 97 4.13 -5.59 21.87
C ARG A 97 4.73 -6.41 20.72
N PRO A 98 5.41 -7.54 21.01
CA PRO A 98 5.98 -8.40 19.97
C PRO A 98 4.91 -9.06 19.09
N ASP A 99 3.66 -9.06 19.54
CA ASP A 99 2.48 -9.54 18.82
C ASP A 99 1.97 -8.56 17.77
N ILE A 100 2.43 -7.30 17.79
CA ILE A 100 2.01 -6.25 16.86
C ILE A 100 3.15 -5.88 15.92
N ASN A 101 2.85 -5.93 14.63
CA ASN A 101 3.70 -5.30 13.63
C ASN A 101 3.49 -3.79 13.67
N SER A 102 4.59 -3.04 13.82
CA SER A 102 4.55 -1.59 13.71
C SER A 102 5.52 -1.09 12.65
N THR A 103 5.12 -0.09 11.88
CA THR A 103 6.05 0.76 11.12
C THR A 103 6.16 2.10 11.82
N ILE A 104 7.33 2.72 11.72
CA ILE A 104 7.47 4.14 12.05
C ILE A 104 8.01 4.79 10.79
N GLN A 105 7.49 5.95 10.44
CA GLN A 105 8.04 6.86 9.44
C GLN A 105 8.57 8.08 10.20
N LEU A 106 9.88 8.33 10.16
CA LEU A 106 10.44 9.58 10.71
C LEU A 106 10.22 10.70 9.71
N VAL A 107 9.78 11.85 10.21
CA VAL A 107 9.69 13.07 9.44
C VAL A 107 10.33 14.18 10.26
N TYR A 108 11.26 14.93 9.67
CA TYR A 108 11.77 16.11 10.35
C TYR A 108 10.74 17.24 10.30
N LYS A 109 10.67 18.02 11.37
CA LYS A 109 9.69 19.10 11.54
C LYS A 109 9.69 20.06 10.35
N GLU A 110 10.85 20.41 9.82
CA GLU A 110 11.00 21.29 8.65
C GLU A 110 10.45 20.68 7.35
N ASN A 111 10.42 19.35 7.25
CA ASN A 111 9.92 18.62 6.09
C ASN A 111 8.46 18.16 6.27
N PHE A 112 7.86 18.44 7.41
CA PHE A 112 6.53 17.92 7.73
C PHE A 112 5.47 18.38 6.74
N ASN A 113 5.52 19.62 6.24
CA ASN A 113 4.60 20.12 5.20
C ASN A 113 4.89 19.58 3.78
N ASN A 114 6.02 18.88 3.59
CA ASN A 114 6.46 18.40 2.27
C ASN A 114 6.12 16.93 2.00
N ILE A 115 5.70 16.18 3.01
CA ILE A 115 5.28 14.78 2.88
C ILE A 115 4.17 14.60 1.82
N GLN A 116 4.17 13.46 1.14
CA GLN A 116 3.29 13.15 0.02
C GLN A 116 2.75 11.71 0.10
N GLY A 117 1.73 11.41 -0.70
CA GLY A 117 1.11 10.08 -0.72
C GLY A 117 -0.13 9.98 0.16
N CYS A 118 -0.77 8.80 0.14
CA CYS A 118 -2.02 8.57 0.87
C CYS A 118 -1.86 8.53 2.39
N PHE A 119 -0.67 8.21 2.92
CA PHE A 119 -0.45 8.20 4.37
C PHE A 119 -0.62 9.60 4.99
N VAL A 120 -0.46 10.67 4.20
CA VAL A 120 -0.73 12.05 4.60
C VAL A 120 -2.21 12.27 4.83
N THR A 121 -3.06 11.71 3.96
CA THR A 121 -4.52 11.71 4.12
C THR A 121 -4.96 10.95 5.35
N ASP A 122 -4.28 9.83 5.65
CA ASP A 122 -4.52 9.06 6.86
C ASP A 122 -4.10 9.87 8.10
N LEU A 123 -2.92 10.51 8.07
CA LEU A 123 -2.42 11.38 9.15
C LEU A 123 -3.40 12.51 9.48
N MET A 124 -4.02 13.12 8.47
CA MET A 124 -5.01 14.19 8.70
C MET A 124 -6.18 13.77 9.58
N GLN A 125 -6.51 12.48 9.64
CA GLN A 125 -7.58 11.98 10.49
C GLN A 125 -7.20 11.97 11.97
N THR A 126 -5.90 12.05 12.27
CA THR A 126 -5.37 11.94 13.64
C THR A 126 -4.44 13.10 14.03
N ILE A 127 -4.26 14.10 13.17
CA ILE A 127 -3.35 15.23 13.41
C ILE A 127 -3.70 16.02 14.68
N ASP A 128 -4.99 16.16 14.99
CA ASP A 128 -5.47 16.84 16.21
C ASP A 128 -5.38 15.95 17.47
N TYR A 129 -5.11 14.66 17.28
CA TYR A 129 -5.12 13.64 18.33
C TYR A 129 -3.81 12.82 18.33
N PRO A 130 -2.63 13.45 18.50
CA PRO A 130 -1.38 12.72 18.60
C PRO A 130 -1.37 11.75 19.79
N ILE A 131 -0.72 10.60 19.63
CA ILE A 131 -0.43 9.68 20.74
C ILE A 131 0.49 10.37 21.75
N PHE A 132 1.46 11.14 21.25
CA PHE A 132 2.40 11.90 22.06
C PHE A 132 2.72 13.23 21.38
N LYS A 133 2.81 14.30 22.17
CA LYS A 133 3.08 15.65 21.69
C LYS A 133 4.05 16.34 22.64
N SER A 134 5.26 16.63 22.17
CA SER A 134 6.25 17.39 22.94
C SER A 134 6.39 18.84 22.46
N PHE A 135 6.00 19.14 21.22
CA PHE A 135 6.06 20.49 20.65
C PHE A 135 4.84 20.80 19.78
N LYS A 136 4.63 22.09 19.50
CA LYS A 136 3.60 22.54 18.56
C LYS A 136 4.14 22.44 17.13
N ILE A 137 3.34 21.87 16.23
CA ILE A 137 3.56 21.96 14.78
C ILE A 137 2.78 23.17 14.31
N ASP A 138 3.46 24.09 13.60
CA ASP A 138 2.81 25.23 12.97
C ASP A 138 1.97 24.79 11.77
N ASP A 139 0.94 25.57 11.42
CA ASP A 139 -0.16 25.22 10.51
C ASP A 139 0.20 24.21 9.42
N PHE A 140 -0.25 22.97 9.61
CA PHE A 140 -0.06 21.91 8.63
C PHE A 140 -0.92 22.20 7.39
N THR A 141 -0.27 22.40 6.25
CA THR A 141 -0.98 22.67 5.00
C THR A 141 -1.33 21.35 4.32
N PHE A 142 -2.62 21.06 4.23
CA PHE A 142 -3.10 19.85 3.59
C PHE A 142 -2.82 19.87 2.08
N LYS A 143 -2.05 18.89 1.60
CA LYS A 143 -1.98 18.55 0.17
C LYS A 143 -3.07 17.53 -0.14
N LYS A 144 -4.01 17.90 -1.01
CA LYS A 144 -5.07 16.99 -1.48
C LYS A 144 -4.45 15.75 -2.13
N THR A 145 -4.98 14.58 -1.81
CA THR A 145 -4.62 13.31 -2.45
C THR A 145 -4.94 13.38 -3.94
N ASN A 146 -4.03 12.89 -4.78
CA ASN A 146 -4.18 12.87 -6.22
C ASN A 146 -4.17 11.44 -6.78
N LYS A 147 -4.35 11.30 -8.10
CA LYS A 147 -4.43 9.99 -8.78
C LYS A 147 -3.16 9.18 -8.59
N GLU A 148 -2.03 9.85 -8.54
CA GLU A 148 -0.73 9.23 -8.38
C GLU A 148 -0.55 8.62 -6.99
N HIS A 149 -0.99 9.32 -5.93
CA HIS A 149 -0.95 8.79 -4.57
C HIS A 149 -1.82 7.52 -4.40
N LEU A 150 -2.97 7.45 -5.08
CA LEU A 150 -3.84 6.27 -5.06
C LEU A 150 -3.23 5.12 -5.87
N LEU A 151 -2.60 5.43 -7.01
CA LEU A 151 -1.86 4.46 -7.81
C LEU A 151 -0.76 3.80 -6.96
N GLU A 152 0.02 4.58 -6.22
CA GLU A 152 1.07 4.06 -5.35
C GLU A 152 0.57 3.02 -4.34
N ASN A 153 -0.62 3.23 -3.77
CA ASN A 153 -1.22 2.26 -2.86
C ASN A 153 -1.67 0.98 -3.58
N ILE A 154 -2.23 1.11 -4.79
CA ILE A 154 -2.56 -0.05 -5.63
C ILE A 154 -1.26 -0.80 -5.96
N ILE A 155 -0.22 -0.12 -6.44
CA ILE A 155 1.07 -0.71 -6.79
C ILE A 155 1.67 -1.43 -5.57
N HIS A 156 1.64 -0.84 -4.39
CA HIS A 156 2.11 -1.49 -3.17
C HIS A 156 1.34 -2.79 -2.87
N GLN A 157 0.02 -2.83 -3.06
CA GLN A 157 -0.75 -4.07 -2.89
C GLN A 157 -0.55 -5.07 -4.04
N ILE A 158 -0.33 -4.61 -5.27
CA ILE A 158 0.07 -5.46 -6.41
C ILE A 158 1.38 -6.17 -6.05
N SER A 159 2.38 -5.43 -5.57
CA SER A 159 3.65 -6.00 -5.14
C SER A 159 3.47 -7.00 -4.00
N GLY A 160 2.66 -6.67 -3.00
CA GLY A 160 2.33 -7.57 -1.88
C GLY A 160 1.58 -8.83 -2.29
N TYR A 161 0.77 -8.79 -3.35
CA TYR A 161 0.02 -9.94 -3.87
C TYR A 161 0.83 -10.80 -4.85
N LEU A 162 1.48 -10.18 -5.83
CA LEU A 162 2.20 -10.85 -6.92
C LEU A 162 3.56 -11.36 -6.49
N LEU A 163 4.31 -10.55 -5.74
CA LEU A 163 5.69 -10.88 -5.38
C LEU A 163 5.78 -11.71 -4.09
N TYR A 164 4.65 -11.96 -3.43
CA TYR A 164 4.55 -12.76 -2.22
C TYR A 164 5.28 -14.09 -2.40
N PRO A 165 6.30 -14.40 -1.59
CA PRO A 165 7.13 -15.58 -1.82
C PRO A 165 6.31 -16.86 -1.57
N PRO A 166 6.60 -17.95 -2.29
CA PRO A 166 6.13 -19.26 -1.88
C PRO A 166 6.66 -19.56 -0.47
N VAL A 167 5.84 -20.28 0.32
CA VAL A 167 5.93 -20.47 1.79
C VAL A 167 7.33 -20.82 2.33
N SER A 168 8.24 -21.36 1.50
CA SER A 168 9.57 -21.79 1.89
C SER A 168 10.64 -20.68 2.03
N ASN A 169 10.41 -19.45 1.56
CA ASN A 169 11.45 -18.39 1.51
C ASN A 169 11.02 -17.05 2.12
N ASN A 170 10.16 -17.05 3.14
CA ASN A 170 9.66 -15.82 3.76
C ASN A 170 10.74 -15.16 4.66
N THR A 171 11.79 -14.60 4.05
CA THR A 171 12.94 -14.00 4.75
C THR A 171 12.95 -12.47 4.69
N SER A 172 12.07 -11.84 3.92
CA SER A 172 12.05 -10.37 3.79
C SER A 172 10.90 -9.74 4.56
N SER A 173 11.22 -8.75 5.41
CA SER A 173 10.27 -7.95 6.21
C SER A 173 9.24 -7.15 5.39
N PHE A 174 9.38 -7.15 4.05
CA PHE A 174 8.50 -6.47 3.09
C PHE A 174 7.16 -7.17 2.85
N PHE A 175 7.11 -8.51 2.92
CA PHE A 175 5.89 -9.28 2.68
C PHE A 175 5.23 -9.60 4.02
N ARG A 176 4.27 -8.76 4.41
CA ARG A 176 3.63 -8.84 5.72
C ARG A 176 2.23 -9.44 5.62
N GLY A 177 1.87 -10.26 6.60
CA GLY A 177 0.58 -10.95 6.60
C GLY A 177 0.50 -12.06 5.55
N ASN A 178 -0.72 -12.45 5.19
CA ASN A 178 -1.02 -13.56 4.29
C ASN A 178 -1.34 -13.04 2.87
N LYS A 179 -1.00 -13.80 1.82
CA LYS A 179 -1.35 -13.46 0.43
C LYS A 179 -2.83 -13.13 0.23
N ALA A 180 -3.73 -13.84 0.93
CA ALA A 180 -5.17 -13.56 0.93
C ALA A 180 -5.51 -12.16 1.45
N TYR A 181 -4.77 -11.68 2.44
CA TYR A 181 -4.99 -10.34 2.97
C TYR A 181 -4.57 -9.26 1.97
N HIS A 182 -3.44 -9.43 1.30
CA HIS A 182 -3.03 -8.56 0.19
C HIS A 182 -4.04 -8.59 -0.95
N HIS A 183 -4.61 -9.76 -1.25
CA HIS A 183 -5.68 -9.89 -2.23
C HIS A 183 -6.87 -9.00 -1.88
N TYR A 184 -7.41 -9.10 -0.65
CA TYR A 184 -8.55 -8.27 -0.24
C TYR A 184 -8.21 -6.77 -0.24
N LYS A 185 -7.03 -6.39 0.25
CA LYS A 185 -6.59 -4.99 0.22
C LYS A 185 -6.44 -4.48 -1.21
N LEU A 186 -5.87 -5.27 -2.12
CA LEU A 186 -5.67 -4.87 -3.51
C LEU A 186 -7.00 -4.51 -4.18
N ILE A 187 -8.01 -5.38 -4.04
CA ILE A 187 -9.35 -5.13 -4.58
C ILE A 187 -9.94 -3.84 -4.00
N LEU A 188 -9.85 -3.65 -2.69
CA LEU A 188 -10.39 -2.46 -2.03
C LEU A 188 -9.64 -1.17 -2.36
N GLU A 189 -8.32 -1.23 -2.59
CA GLU A 189 -7.54 -0.09 -3.07
C GLU A 189 -7.91 0.31 -4.49
N CYS A 190 -8.14 -0.67 -5.37
CA CYS A 190 -8.64 -0.44 -6.72
C CYS A 190 -10.02 0.23 -6.74
N LEU A 191 -10.94 -0.21 -5.87
CA LEU A 191 -12.25 0.43 -5.70
C LEU A 191 -12.11 1.85 -5.12
N ARG A 192 -11.25 2.02 -4.12
CA ARG A 192 -11.00 3.34 -3.53
C ARG A 192 -10.48 4.35 -4.54
N ALA A 193 -9.65 3.92 -5.49
CA ALA A 193 -9.12 4.79 -6.54
C ALA A 193 -10.20 5.34 -7.49
N GLN A 194 -11.35 4.66 -7.62
CA GLN A 194 -12.46 5.14 -8.46
C GLN A 194 -13.18 6.35 -7.87
N LEU A 195 -12.99 6.64 -6.58
CA LEU A 195 -13.69 7.73 -5.87
C LEU A 195 -12.93 9.07 -5.87
N ILE A 196 -11.93 9.22 -6.74
CA ILE A 196 -10.99 10.35 -6.67
C ILE A 196 -11.58 11.71 -7.04
N ASP A 197 -12.48 11.76 -8.01
CA ASP A 197 -12.93 13.03 -8.59
C ASP A 197 -14.11 13.68 -7.83
N GLU A 198 -14.74 12.99 -6.88
CA GLU A 198 -16.01 13.45 -6.29
C GLU A 198 -15.90 14.39 -5.07
N GLU A 199 -14.71 14.89 -4.72
CA GLU A 199 -14.44 15.49 -3.38
C GLU A 199 -14.73 14.54 -2.19
N LEU A 200 -15.27 13.34 -2.47
CA LEU A 200 -15.49 12.22 -1.56
C LEU A 200 -14.19 11.48 -1.22
N ILE A 201 -13.05 12.18 -1.19
CA ILE A 201 -11.80 11.62 -0.65
C ILE A 201 -11.95 11.48 0.87
N GLY A 202 -12.81 10.56 1.29
CA GLY A 202 -12.84 10.03 2.62
C GLY A 202 -11.94 8.79 2.64
N SER A 203 -10.77 8.97 3.22
CA SER A 203 -10.41 8.37 4.50
C SER A 203 -10.42 6.84 4.67
N GLY A 204 -10.87 6.00 3.71
CA GLY A 204 -10.81 4.53 3.83
C GLY A 204 -11.84 3.71 3.04
N TYR A 205 -11.87 2.41 3.31
CA TYR A 205 -12.80 1.45 2.71
C TYR A 205 -14.25 1.66 3.17
N HIS A 206 -14.48 2.32 4.30
CA HIS A 206 -15.83 2.78 4.68
C HIS A 206 -16.50 3.66 3.61
N GLN A 207 -15.73 4.50 2.90
CA GLN A 207 -16.31 5.26 1.78
C GLN A 207 -16.62 4.38 0.58
N VAL A 208 -15.81 3.36 0.31
CA VAL A 208 -16.14 2.34 -0.70
C VAL A 208 -17.46 1.67 -0.34
N TYR A 209 -17.68 1.32 0.93
CA TYR A 209 -18.95 0.77 1.40
C TYR A 209 -20.12 1.74 1.16
N LYS A 210 -19.99 3.01 1.56
CA LYS A 210 -21.05 4.02 1.41
C LYS A 210 -21.42 4.26 -0.05
N ASN A 211 -20.44 4.23 -0.94
CA ASN A 211 -20.61 4.51 -2.37
C ASN A 211 -20.75 3.25 -3.23
N ARG A 212 -20.94 2.06 -2.64
CA ARG A 212 -21.02 0.80 -3.41
C ARG A 212 -22.14 0.72 -4.44
N PHE A 213 -23.15 1.58 -4.34
CA PHE A 213 -24.26 1.67 -5.29
C PHE A 213 -24.05 2.73 -6.38
N THR A 214 -22.96 3.52 -6.33
CA THR A 214 -22.67 4.51 -7.35
C THR A 214 -22.12 3.83 -8.61
N PRO A 215 -22.27 4.41 -9.81
CA PRO A 215 -21.72 3.85 -11.04
C PRO A 215 -20.22 3.59 -10.97
N TYR A 216 -19.45 4.46 -10.31
CA TYR A 216 -17.99 4.35 -10.14
C TYR A 216 -17.53 3.03 -9.52
N ILE A 217 -18.32 2.48 -8.59
CA ILE A 217 -18.03 1.19 -7.93
C ILE A 217 -18.81 0.06 -8.59
N SER A 218 -20.10 0.27 -8.83
CA SER A 218 -21.02 -0.78 -9.29
C SER A 218 -20.76 -1.26 -10.73
N GLU A 219 -20.08 -0.47 -11.56
CA GLU A 219 -19.61 -0.91 -12.89
C GLU A 219 -18.42 -1.88 -12.81
N LEU A 220 -17.65 -1.84 -11.73
CA LEU A 220 -16.51 -2.73 -11.51
C LEU A 220 -16.86 -3.97 -10.68
N MET A 221 -17.71 -3.79 -9.68
CA MET A 221 -18.04 -4.83 -8.70
C MET A 221 -19.44 -4.62 -8.15
N SER A 222 -20.22 -5.70 -8.01
CA SER A 222 -21.56 -5.56 -7.44
C SER A 222 -21.50 -5.08 -5.98
N PRO A 223 -22.57 -4.42 -5.48
CA PRO A 223 -22.65 -4.03 -4.07
C PRO A 223 -22.42 -5.20 -3.10
N LYS A 224 -22.93 -6.40 -3.42
CA LYS A 224 -22.78 -7.59 -2.56
C LYS A 224 -21.33 -8.09 -2.51
N GLU A 225 -20.64 -8.11 -3.63
CA GLU A 225 -19.22 -8.46 -3.67
C GLU A 225 -18.38 -7.41 -2.93
N THR A 226 -18.68 -6.12 -3.12
CA THR A 226 -18.04 -5.04 -2.36
C THR A 226 -18.19 -5.26 -0.85
N GLU A 227 -19.42 -5.57 -0.41
CA GLU A 227 -19.70 -5.90 1.00
C GLU A 227 -18.89 -7.09 1.50
N PHE A 228 -18.78 -8.14 0.68
CA PHE A 228 -17.99 -9.33 0.97
C PHE A 228 -16.50 -8.98 1.17
N PHE A 229 -15.89 -8.23 0.25
CA PHE A 229 -14.47 -7.86 0.34
C PHE A 229 -14.17 -6.99 1.56
N ILE A 230 -15.05 -6.04 1.88
CA ILE A 230 -14.91 -5.20 3.09
C ILE A 230 -15.02 -6.07 4.34
N LYS A 231 -15.99 -6.99 4.39
CA LYS A 231 -16.15 -7.90 5.53
C LYS A 231 -14.95 -8.82 5.72
N ARG A 232 -14.44 -9.44 4.66
CA ARG A 232 -13.26 -10.33 4.71
C ARG A 232 -11.99 -9.59 5.10
N ARG A 233 -11.89 -8.32 4.72
CA ARG A 233 -10.76 -7.50 5.12
C ARG A 233 -10.87 -7.06 6.58
N GLU A 234 -12.04 -6.65 7.07
CA GLU A 234 -12.23 -6.25 8.49
C GLU A 234 -12.11 -7.44 9.44
N ILE A 235 -12.69 -8.59 9.07
CA ILE A 235 -12.69 -9.84 9.83
C ILE A 235 -11.94 -10.88 9.01
N PHE A 236 -10.62 -10.87 9.13
CA PHE A 236 -9.75 -11.76 8.38
C PHE A 236 -9.79 -13.18 8.97
N THR A 237 -9.87 -14.15 8.07
CA THR A 237 -9.77 -15.58 8.37
C THR A 237 -8.70 -16.17 7.47
N PHE A 238 -7.90 -17.11 7.99
CA PHE A 238 -6.86 -17.79 7.21
C PHE A 238 -7.40 -18.82 6.19
N GLU A 239 -8.72 -18.84 5.99
CA GLU A 239 -9.35 -19.56 4.89
C GLU A 239 -8.75 -19.11 3.55
N GLY A 240 -8.75 -20.02 2.56
CA GLY A 240 -8.12 -19.79 1.26
C GLY A 240 -8.58 -18.51 0.56
N ILE A 241 -7.79 -18.10 -0.44
CA ILE A 241 -8.17 -16.99 -1.33
C ILE A 241 -9.39 -17.44 -2.14
N GLU A 242 -10.48 -16.68 -2.06
CA GLU A 242 -11.64 -16.95 -2.92
C GLU A 242 -11.27 -16.73 -4.39
N GLU A 243 -11.78 -17.58 -5.27
CA GLU A 243 -11.53 -17.43 -6.71
C GLU A 243 -12.11 -16.12 -7.20
N PHE A 244 -11.24 -15.17 -7.56
CA PHE A 244 -11.62 -13.87 -8.09
C PHE A 244 -10.68 -13.50 -9.24
N PRO A 245 -11.20 -13.03 -10.40
CA PRO A 245 -10.40 -12.71 -11.59
C PRO A 245 -9.61 -11.41 -11.39
N VAL A 246 -8.62 -11.45 -10.48
CA VAL A 246 -7.88 -10.28 -10.01
C VAL A 246 -7.23 -9.49 -11.14
N PHE A 247 -6.67 -10.14 -12.15
CA PHE A 247 -6.01 -9.44 -13.25
C PHE A 247 -7.00 -8.73 -14.18
N GLU A 248 -8.16 -9.32 -14.44
CA GLU A 248 -9.22 -8.63 -15.21
C GLU A 248 -9.73 -7.41 -14.44
N PHE A 249 -9.92 -7.56 -13.13
CA PHE A 249 -10.33 -6.45 -12.27
C PHE A 249 -9.27 -5.34 -12.18
N LEU A 250 -7.99 -5.71 -12.06
CA LEU A 250 -6.87 -4.77 -12.08
C LEU A 250 -6.80 -4.01 -13.40
N ARG A 251 -6.96 -4.71 -14.53
CA ARG A 251 -7.00 -4.09 -15.86
C ARG A 251 -8.01 -2.95 -15.86
N LYS A 252 -9.27 -3.21 -15.54
CA LYS A 252 -10.35 -2.19 -15.54
C LYS A 252 -10.04 -1.06 -14.56
N SER A 253 -9.60 -1.40 -13.36
CA SER A 253 -9.34 -0.44 -12.28
C SER A 253 -8.17 0.49 -12.56
N LEU A 254 -7.14 0.04 -13.30
CA LEU A 254 -5.94 0.81 -13.59
C LEU A 254 -6.12 1.81 -14.75
N LEU A 255 -7.15 1.65 -15.58
CA LEU A 255 -7.39 2.51 -16.75
C LEU A 255 -7.59 3.99 -16.37
N ILE A 256 -8.15 4.28 -15.21
CA ILE A 256 -8.33 5.66 -14.73
C ILE A 256 -6.99 6.39 -14.55
N HIS A 257 -5.90 5.67 -14.31
CA HIS A 257 -4.54 6.21 -14.18
C HIS A 257 -3.85 6.44 -15.53
N LEU A 258 -4.47 6.00 -16.62
CA LEU A 258 -4.10 6.31 -18.00
C LEU A 258 -5.05 7.37 -18.62
N ASP A 259 -5.90 7.98 -17.79
CA ASP A 259 -7.00 8.86 -18.19
C ASP A 259 -7.94 8.19 -19.21
N LEU A 260 -8.28 6.92 -18.95
CA LEU A 260 -9.23 6.14 -19.73
C LEU A 260 -10.39 5.71 -18.82
N SER A 261 -11.57 5.51 -19.42
CA SER A 261 -12.71 4.91 -18.72
C SER A 261 -12.37 3.48 -18.28
N PRO A 262 -12.84 3.01 -17.10
CA PRO A 262 -12.70 1.60 -16.70
C PRO A 262 -13.35 0.60 -17.66
N LEU A 263 -14.30 1.07 -18.48
CA LEU A 263 -14.98 0.27 -19.50
C LEU A 263 -14.27 0.29 -20.87
N ASN A 264 -13.14 1.00 -20.99
CA ASN A 264 -12.41 1.08 -22.24
C ASN A 264 -11.72 -0.25 -22.55
N ASN A 265 -12.13 -0.88 -23.65
CA ASN A 265 -11.57 -2.13 -24.17
C ASN A 265 -10.71 -1.94 -25.42
N ASN A 266 -10.44 -0.70 -25.85
CA ASN A 266 -9.64 -0.39 -27.02
C ASN A 266 -8.15 -0.55 -26.71
N PHE A 267 -7.59 -1.71 -27.06
CA PHE A 267 -6.18 -2.03 -26.85
C PHE A 267 -5.24 -0.96 -27.43
N ASN A 268 -5.50 -0.48 -28.65
CA ASN A 268 -4.64 0.50 -29.31
C ASN A 268 -4.55 1.82 -28.55
N GLU A 269 -5.63 2.23 -27.88
CA GLU A 269 -5.65 3.44 -27.06
C GLU A 269 -4.86 3.24 -25.76
N ILE A 270 -5.08 2.10 -25.09
CA ILE A 270 -4.33 1.71 -23.88
C ILE A 270 -2.83 1.66 -24.18
N PHE A 271 -2.47 0.99 -25.28
CA PHE A 271 -1.08 0.82 -25.72
C PHE A 271 -0.39 2.18 -25.94
N LYS A 272 -1.03 3.10 -26.69
CA LYS A 272 -0.49 4.45 -26.93
C LYS A 272 -0.32 5.26 -25.65
N LYS A 273 -1.21 5.11 -24.67
CA LYS A 273 -1.09 5.77 -23.37
C LYS A 273 0.12 5.24 -22.58
N LEU A 274 0.34 3.93 -22.61
CA LEU A 274 1.50 3.30 -21.98
C LEU A 274 2.81 3.73 -22.65
N GLU A 275 2.87 3.70 -23.98
CA GLU A 275 4.02 4.18 -24.75
C GLU A 275 4.38 5.62 -24.37
N LYS A 276 3.37 6.50 -24.35
CA LYS A 276 3.57 7.91 -23.96
C LYS A 276 4.11 8.03 -22.54
N ARG A 277 3.59 7.23 -21.58
CA ARG A 277 4.05 7.25 -20.19
C ARG A 277 5.50 6.78 -20.05
N ILE A 278 5.88 5.72 -20.78
CA ILE A 278 7.27 5.23 -20.81
C ILE A 278 8.21 6.30 -21.37
N GLN A 279 7.80 6.97 -22.45
CA GLN A 279 8.59 8.04 -23.08
C GLN A 279 8.75 9.27 -22.17
N SER A 280 7.72 9.65 -21.40
CA SER A 280 7.77 10.84 -20.54
C SER A 280 8.55 10.63 -19.23
N HIS A 281 8.71 9.39 -18.78
CA HIS A 281 9.32 9.05 -17.48
C HIS A 281 10.42 7.99 -17.61
N ASN A 282 11.19 8.04 -18.70
CA ASN A 282 12.18 7.01 -19.01
C ASN A 282 13.37 6.93 -18.02
N THR A 283 13.49 7.88 -17.08
CA THR A 283 14.54 7.89 -16.05
C THR A 283 14.03 7.94 -14.61
N ASP A 284 12.73 8.07 -14.37
CA ASP A 284 12.17 8.15 -13.02
C ASP A 284 11.92 6.73 -12.49
N GLU A 285 12.67 6.30 -11.48
CA GLU A 285 12.58 4.94 -10.95
C GLU A 285 11.20 4.61 -10.36
N LEU A 286 10.50 5.60 -9.80
CA LEU A 286 9.16 5.42 -9.27
C LEU A 286 8.18 5.15 -10.42
N ASP A 287 8.20 6.00 -11.45
CA ASP A 287 7.30 5.86 -12.59
C ASP A 287 7.58 4.63 -13.44
N LEU A 288 8.85 4.26 -13.62
CA LEU A 288 9.22 3.00 -14.26
C LEU A 288 8.63 1.81 -13.49
N TYR A 289 8.71 1.78 -12.15
CA TYR A 289 8.15 0.68 -11.35
C TYR A 289 6.62 0.60 -11.47
N LYS A 290 5.94 1.74 -11.29
CA LYS A 290 4.48 1.81 -11.39
C LYS A 290 4.00 1.37 -12.77
N THR A 291 4.66 1.85 -13.83
CA THR A 291 4.33 1.50 -15.21
C THR A 291 4.58 0.03 -15.50
N SER A 292 5.66 -0.56 -14.99
CA SER A 292 5.92 -1.99 -15.04
C SER A 292 4.81 -2.82 -14.42
N CYS A 293 4.33 -2.44 -13.22
CA CYS A 293 3.23 -3.14 -12.58
C CYS A 293 1.91 -3.05 -13.36
N ILE A 294 1.63 -1.91 -14.01
CA ILE A 294 0.46 -1.75 -14.89
C ILE A 294 0.58 -2.68 -16.10
N ILE A 295 1.71 -2.65 -16.82
CA ILE A 295 1.92 -3.48 -18.01
C ILE A 295 1.85 -4.97 -17.65
N PHE A 296 2.50 -5.36 -16.54
CA PHE A 296 2.44 -6.73 -16.05
C PHE A 296 0.99 -7.15 -15.77
N SER A 297 0.21 -6.34 -15.07
CA SER A 297 -1.20 -6.65 -14.80
C SER A 297 -2.02 -6.81 -16.10
N LEU A 298 -1.73 -5.98 -17.11
CA LEU A 298 -2.39 -6.04 -18.41
C LEU A 298 -2.03 -7.32 -19.19
N ILE A 299 -0.76 -7.72 -19.21
CA ILE A 299 -0.29 -8.97 -19.85
C ILE A 299 -1.08 -10.17 -19.33
N PHE A 300 -1.24 -10.28 -18.01
CA PHE A 300 -1.96 -11.41 -17.38
C PHE A 300 -3.48 -11.34 -17.55
N SER A 301 -4.03 -10.17 -17.85
CA SER A 301 -5.47 -9.99 -18.10
C SER A 301 -5.87 -10.15 -19.57
N CYS A 302 -4.89 -10.18 -20.48
CA CYS A 302 -5.15 -10.17 -21.90
C CYS A 302 -5.41 -11.60 -22.41
N SER A 303 -6.41 -11.77 -23.26
CA SER A 303 -6.73 -13.07 -23.88
C SER A 303 -6.14 -13.22 -25.28
N MET A 304 -5.89 -12.10 -25.97
CA MET A 304 -5.42 -12.07 -27.37
C MET A 304 -3.89 -12.13 -27.41
N GLU A 305 -3.33 -13.08 -28.15
CA GLU A 305 -1.87 -13.29 -28.16
C GLU A 305 -1.11 -12.09 -28.77
N GLU A 306 -1.64 -11.49 -29.85
CA GLU A 306 -1.05 -10.31 -30.49
C GLU A 306 -0.94 -9.09 -29.55
N GLU A 307 -1.97 -8.90 -28.71
CA GLU A 307 -1.99 -7.84 -27.70
C GLU A 307 -0.97 -8.12 -26.59
N LYS A 308 -0.85 -9.38 -26.14
CA LYS A 308 0.18 -9.79 -25.17
C LYS A 308 1.58 -9.55 -25.72
N ASP A 309 1.85 -9.96 -26.95
CA ASP A 309 3.16 -9.78 -27.60
C ASP A 309 3.55 -8.31 -27.67
N SER A 310 2.59 -7.45 -28.02
CA SER A 310 2.78 -6.00 -28.04
C SER A 310 3.12 -5.47 -26.63
N LEU A 311 2.37 -5.88 -25.60
CA LEU A 311 2.65 -5.48 -24.21
C LEU A 311 4.00 -6.00 -23.70
N PHE A 312 4.40 -7.22 -24.09
CA PHE A 312 5.73 -7.74 -23.81
C PHE A 312 6.82 -6.89 -24.46
N GLY A 313 6.62 -6.42 -25.69
CA GLY A 313 7.54 -5.47 -26.34
C GLY A 313 7.73 -4.17 -25.55
N LEU A 314 6.65 -3.59 -25.03
CA LEU A 314 6.72 -2.42 -24.15
C LEU A 314 7.43 -2.73 -22.84
N PHE A 315 7.11 -3.86 -22.24
CA PHE A 315 7.71 -4.32 -21.00
C PHE A 315 9.23 -4.46 -21.14
N SER A 316 9.71 -5.10 -22.21
CA SER A 316 11.13 -5.23 -22.52
C SER A 316 11.81 -3.88 -22.70
N THR A 317 11.15 -2.94 -23.38
CA THR A 317 11.66 -1.55 -23.53
C THR A 317 11.83 -0.86 -22.17
N LEU A 318 10.87 -1.04 -21.28
CA LEU A 318 10.90 -0.50 -19.93
C LEU A 318 12.05 -1.13 -19.12
N PHE A 319 12.26 -2.44 -19.24
CA PHE A 319 13.40 -3.13 -18.62
C PHE A 319 14.76 -2.60 -19.04
N ILE A 320 14.93 -2.29 -20.34
CA ILE A 320 16.16 -1.66 -20.84
C ILE A 320 16.37 -0.29 -20.19
N ASN A 321 15.30 0.48 -19.96
CA ASN A 321 15.40 1.77 -19.28
C ASN A 321 15.74 1.61 -17.79
N ILE A 322 15.14 0.62 -17.11
CA ILE A 322 15.47 0.29 -15.71
C ILE A 322 16.95 -0.05 -15.57
N ASP A 323 17.48 -0.90 -16.46
CA ASP A 323 18.88 -1.31 -16.44
C ASP A 323 19.81 -0.09 -16.54
N LYS A 324 19.61 0.76 -17.56
CA LYS A 324 20.38 2.00 -17.75
C LYS A 324 20.41 2.92 -16.52
N VAL A 325 19.34 2.92 -15.73
CA VAL A 325 19.17 3.85 -14.60
C VAL A 325 19.64 3.22 -13.28
N ILE A 326 19.38 1.93 -13.08
CA ILE A 326 19.41 1.31 -11.75
C ILE A 326 20.44 0.19 -11.66
N TRP A 327 20.66 -0.56 -12.74
CA TRP A 327 21.42 -1.81 -12.67
C TRP A 327 22.45 -1.95 -13.79
N ASP A 328 23.69 -2.21 -13.42
CA ASP A 328 24.68 -2.76 -14.36
C ASP A 328 24.47 -4.29 -14.43
N PHE A 329 23.33 -4.73 -14.96
CA PHE A 329 22.97 -6.15 -14.99
C PHE A 329 23.69 -6.82 -16.18
N PRO A 330 24.65 -7.74 -15.95
CA PRO A 330 25.49 -8.27 -17.02
C PRO A 330 24.76 -9.23 -18.00
N ASP A 331 23.44 -9.39 -17.90
CA ASP A 331 22.69 -10.48 -18.54
C ASP A 331 21.38 -10.03 -19.24
N LEU A 332 21.22 -8.75 -19.57
CA LEU A 332 20.08 -8.23 -20.35
C LEU A 332 19.85 -8.98 -21.68
N ASN A 333 20.90 -9.54 -22.28
CA ASN A 333 20.78 -10.33 -23.51
C ASN A 333 19.90 -11.58 -23.34
N LYS A 334 19.76 -12.12 -22.12
CA LYS A 334 18.84 -13.24 -21.82
C LYS A 334 17.37 -12.81 -21.75
N PHE A 335 17.09 -11.50 -21.67
CA PHE A 335 15.73 -10.96 -21.68
C PHE A 335 15.17 -10.78 -23.10
N ASN A 336 16.03 -10.66 -24.12
CA ASN A 336 15.56 -10.70 -25.52
C ASN A 336 15.00 -12.10 -25.87
N ASP A 337 15.42 -13.15 -25.16
CA ASP A 337 14.89 -14.51 -25.28
C ASP A 337 13.48 -14.67 -24.66
N PHE A 338 12.96 -13.65 -23.97
CA PHE A 338 11.62 -13.66 -23.38
C PHE A 338 10.52 -13.80 -24.45
N TYR A 339 10.79 -13.31 -25.66
CA TYR A 339 9.91 -13.44 -26.83
C TYR A 339 9.84 -14.88 -27.38
N PHE A 340 10.82 -15.74 -27.06
CA PHE A 340 10.98 -17.05 -27.69
C PHE A 340 10.45 -18.25 -26.89
N LEU A 341 9.99 -18.08 -25.65
CA LEU A 341 9.80 -19.22 -24.72
C LEU A 341 8.43 -19.28 -24.01
N GLN A 342 7.35 -19.18 -24.78
CA GLN A 342 5.98 -19.52 -24.36
C GLN A 342 5.86 -20.92 -23.70
N ASN A 343 6.80 -21.84 -23.94
CA ASN A 343 6.71 -23.24 -23.51
C ASN A 343 7.29 -23.53 -22.10
N SER A 344 7.86 -22.55 -21.41
CA SER A 344 8.52 -22.73 -20.10
C SER A 344 8.04 -21.73 -19.04
N TYR A 345 6.75 -21.41 -19.07
CA TYR A 345 6.10 -20.31 -18.33
C TYR A 345 6.50 -20.22 -16.84
N ASN A 346 6.51 -21.36 -16.12
CA ASN A 346 6.76 -21.37 -14.67
C ASN A 346 8.21 -21.04 -14.29
N TYR A 347 9.19 -21.45 -15.09
CA TYR A 347 10.60 -21.20 -14.77
C TYR A 347 10.96 -19.72 -14.98
N TYR A 348 10.51 -19.13 -16.10
CA TYR A 348 10.82 -17.74 -16.43
C TYR A 348 10.02 -16.74 -15.59
N LEU A 349 8.78 -17.08 -15.21
CA LEU A 349 8.00 -16.23 -14.33
C LEU A 349 8.73 -15.99 -12.99
N GLU A 350 9.31 -17.01 -12.37
CA GLU A 350 10.08 -16.82 -11.14
C GLU A 350 11.31 -15.92 -11.33
N HIS A 351 12.02 -16.02 -12.46
CA HIS A 351 13.12 -15.09 -12.78
C HIS A 351 12.64 -13.64 -12.87
N VAL A 352 11.51 -13.40 -13.55
CA VAL A 352 10.89 -12.08 -13.61
C VAL A 352 10.49 -11.59 -12.23
N LEU A 353 9.85 -12.45 -11.42
CA LEU A 353 9.43 -12.09 -10.06
C LEU A 353 10.63 -11.76 -9.16
N VAL A 354 11.76 -12.48 -9.29
CA VAL A 354 13.00 -12.15 -8.57
C VAL A 354 13.52 -10.76 -8.95
N ILE A 355 13.51 -10.43 -10.23
CA ILE A 355 13.91 -9.11 -10.71
C ILE A 355 12.94 -8.03 -10.21
N PHE A 356 11.62 -8.28 -10.30
CA PHE A 356 10.60 -7.39 -9.75
C PHE A 356 10.74 -7.17 -8.25
N ARG A 357 11.12 -8.19 -7.46
CA ARG A 357 11.40 -8.06 -6.03
C ARG A 357 12.57 -7.10 -5.79
N LYS A 358 13.65 -7.19 -6.57
CA LYS A 358 14.76 -6.22 -6.49
C LYS A 358 14.30 -4.81 -6.85
N PHE A 359 13.53 -4.67 -7.92
CA PHE A 359 13.05 -3.35 -8.35
C PHE A 359 12.07 -2.76 -7.33
N HIS A 360 11.22 -3.59 -6.72
CA HIS A 360 10.34 -3.21 -5.63
C HIS A 360 11.12 -2.63 -4.44
N SER A 361 12.23 -3.25 -4.04
CA SER A 361 13.07 -2.71 -2.96
C SER A 361 13.61 -1.31 -3.27
N ILE A 362 13.96 -1.04 -4.53
CA ILE A 362 14.43 0.28 -4.98
C ILE A 362 13.28 1.28 -5.01
N TYR A 363 12.12 0.87 -5.53
CA TYR A 363 10.89 1.65 -5.48
C TYR A 363 10.55 2.05 -4.05
N LEU A 364 10.55 1.10 -3.10
CA LEU A 364 10.33 1.38 -1.69
C LEU A 364 11.37 2.36 -1.16
N LYS A 365 12.66 2.16 -1.44
CA LYS A 365 13.72 3.10 -1.04
C LYS A 365 13.46 4.52 -1.55
N LYS A 366 13.06 4.68 -2.82
CA LYS A 366 12.77 5.99 -3.44
C LYS A 366 11.50 6.65 -2.88
N MET A 367 10.44 5.87 -2.67
CA MET A 367 9.21 6.31 -1.99
C MET A 367 9.50 6.81 -0.58
N THR A 368 10.43 6.12 0.07
CA THR A 368 10.94 6.39 1.40
C THR A 368 11.72 7.72 1.27
N GLU A 369 12.81 7.82 0.50
CA GLU A 369 13.60 9.06 0.27
C GLU A 369 12.74 10.30 -0.04
N ARG A 370 11.70 10.17 -0.88
CA ARG A 370 10.77 11.27 -1.19
C ARG A 370 10.09 11.87 0.04
N ASN A 371 9.80 11.03 1.03
CA ASN A 371 9.04 11.39 2.24
C ASN A 371 9.91 11.51 3.49
N LEU A 372 11.24 11.46 3.33
CA LEU A 372 12.20 11.22 4.39
C LEU A 372 13.37 12.19 4.44
N GLY A 373 14.14 12.25 5.53
CA GLY A 373 15.19 11.24 5.87
C GLY A 373 14.86 10.12 6.90
N TYR A 374 15.01 8.82 6.56
CA TYR A 374 14.81 7.69 7.51
C TYR A 374 15.75 6.51 7.33
N LEU A 375 15.87 5.85 8.48
CA LEU A 375 16.35 4.51 8.77
C LEU A 375 15.28 3.46 8.46
N GLN A 376 15.48 2.70 7.39
CA GLN A 376 14.65 1.53 7.09
C GLN A 376 14.76 0.48 8.23
N MET A 377 13.62 0.01 8.73
CA MET A 377 13.57 -1.11 9.68
C MET A 377 13.67 -2.43 8.91
N ASN A 378 14.80 -3.14 9.04
CA ASN A 378 14.81 -4.59 8.89
C ASN A 378 14.14 -5.24 10.10
#